data_AF-A0A9P6UHG4-F1
#
_entry.id   AF-A0A9P6UHG4-F1
#
_cell.length_a   1.000
_cell.length_b   1.000
_cell.length_c   1.000
_cell.angle_alpha   90.00
_cell.angle_beta   90.00
_cell.angle_gamma   90.00
#
_symmetry.space_group_name_H-M   'P 1'
#
loop_
_entity.id
_entity.type
_entity.pdbx_description
1 polymer ?
#
loop_
_entity_poly.entity_id
_entity_poly.type
_entity_poly.pdbx_seq_one_letter_code
_entity_poly.pdbx_strand_id
1 'polypeptide(L)'
;GSLTSSDGAVTILAGGTWGGGTTVNWCASLQLPYNVREEWAKMGLPYFNTPAYQQSIDAITARLNITDKHIKHNTANSLLLEGCRKLGYPTKNIPQNTGGQEHSCGWCGFGCRFGEKQGTMMTFLADAKDHGAKFMQDSFVDRVLIEKGKAVGVVGTQNGRKFTIRASKVVVSSGSIHTPSLLRRSGLKNKNIGQNLHLHPVSYVFGQFDQRVDCYQGSIMTALTTVAENTDGNGYGSKIEVPSHHPGLNSVFVKWQSAADYKGAMLNMNHIVPLIVLSRDRDGGSIVNGADNLPRINYTVSKHDTLSLEEGIERSLSILVAAGAKKVWTCQRFIPEFKVNSDLGVEDPEFKKYLKAVVRESIKPGSATIGSAHQMGSCRMGNNPKTSAVKPTGETWEVKGLYVADASVFPTASGVNPMLTTYSIAHSIAQFIKKADTASKL
;
A
#
# COMPACT_ATOMS: atom_id res chain seq x y z
N GLY A 1 -12.07 5.98 -1.47
CA GLY A 1 -13.20 5.08 -1.29
C GLY A 1 -12.74 3.64 -1.36
N SER A 2 -13.70 2.72 -1.31
CA SER A 2 -13.49 1.29 -1.55
C SER A 2 -13.77 0.97 -3.01
N LEU A 3 -12.94 0.12 -3.60
CA LEU A 3 -13.06 -0.43 -4.95
C LEU A 3 -12.90 -1.95 -4.86
N THR A 4 -13.18 -2.67 -5.94
CA THR A 4 -13.03 -4.13 -5.97
C THR A 4 -12.44 -4.57 -7.30
N SER A 5 -11.67 -5.66 -7.30
CA SER A 5 -11.26 -6.34 -8.52
C SER A 5 -12.46 -6.85 -9.31
N SER A 6 -12.30 -7.04 -10.63
CA SER A 6 -13.36 -7.47 -11.54
C SER A 6 -13.93 -8.85 -11.20
N ASP A 7 -13.16 -9.71 -10.53
CA ASP A 7 -13.60 -11.03 -10.04
C ASP A 7 -14.23 -10.98 -8.62
N GLY A 8 -14.31 -9.79 -8.01
CA GLY A 8 -14.84 -9.61 -6.66
C GLY A 8 -13.91 -10.05 -5.52
N ALA A 9 -12.72 -10.57 -5.82
CA ALA A 9 -11.88 -11.25 -4.84
C ALA A 9 -11.05 -10.32 -3.95
N VAL A 10 -10.64 -9.16 -4.45
CA VAL A 10 -9.78 -8.21 -3.74
C VAL A 10 -10.51 -6.89 -3.56
N THR A 11 -10.60 -6.43 -2.31
CA THR A 11 -11.10 -5.09 -1.96
C THR A 11 -9.94 -4.11 -1.86
N ILE A 12 -10.05 -2.95 -2.52
CA ILE A 12 -8.99 -1.96 -2.62
C ILE A 12 -9.43 -0.65 -1.96
N LEU A 13 -8.62 -0.15 -1.03
CA LEU A 13 -8.76 1.18 -0.43
C LEU A 13 -7.87 2.20 -1.15
N ALA A 14 -8.47 3.27 -1.64
CA ALA A 14 -7.77 4.36 -2.31
C ALA A 14 -8.22 5.74 -1.80
N GLY A 15 -7.28 6.65 -1.52
CA GLY A 15 -7.59 8.00 -1.07
C GLY A 15 -8.16 8.86 -2.21
N GLY A 16 -9.41 9.29 -2.09
CA GLY A 16 -10.10 10.17 -3.05
C GLY A 16 -10.25 11.61 -2.56
N THR A 17 -9.35 12.04 -1.68
CA THR A 17 -9.38 13.36 -1.03
C THR A 17 -8.11 14.15 -1.37
N TRP A 18 -8.06 15.42 -1.01
CA TRP A 18 -6.89 16.27 -1.12
C TRP A 18 -5.69 15.64 -0.35
N GLY A 19 -4.53 15.54 -1.00
CA GLY A 19 -3.37 14.78 -0.53
C GLY A 19 -3.38 13.26 -0.85
N GLY A 20 -4.49 12.73 -1.37
CA GLY A 20 -4.62 11.35 -1.81
C GLY A 20 -4.44 10.32 -0.70
N GLY A 21 -3.76 9.21 -1.00
CA GLY A 21 -3.51 8.13 -0.02
C GLY A 21 -2.71 8.57 1.20
N THR A 22 -1.87 9.60 1.09
CA THR A 22 -1.03 10.09 2.18
C THR A 22 -1.84 10.70 3.32
N THR A 23 -3.04 11.20 3.02
CA THR A 23 -3.99 11.72 4.01
C THR A 23 -4.54 10.58 4.88
N VAL A 24 -4.87 9.43 4.26
CA VAL A 24 -5.68 8.37 4.87
C VAL A 24 -4.95 7.03 5.13
N ASN A 25 -3.62 6.98 4.97
CA ASN A 25 -2.84 5.77 5.25
C ASN A 25 -2.43 5.61 6.74
N TRP A 26 -1.70 4.53 7.05
CA TRP A 26 -1.24 4.16 8.40
C TRP A 26 0.14 4.71 8.82
N CYS A 27 0.65 5.77 8.19
CA CYS A 27 1.95 6.42 8.52
C CYS A 27 3.22 5.55 8.41
N ALA A 28 3.10 4.24 8.13
CA ALA A 28 4.23 3.34 7.98
C ALA A 28 5.19 3.82 6.88
N SER A 29 6.44 4.04 7.26
CA SER A 29 7.45 4.72 6.44
C SER A 29 8.73 3.89 6.31
N LEU A 30 8.59 2.69 5.75
CA LEU A 30 9.70 1.77 5.51
C LEU A 30 10.45 2.16 4.21
N GLN A 31 11.78 2.09 4.25
CA GLN A 31 12.60 2.28 3.05
C GLN A 31 12.44 1.10 2.08
N LEU A 32 12.57 1.38 0.78
CA LEU A 32 12.62 0.34 -0.25
C LEU A 32 13.80 -0.62 0.05
N PRO A 33 13.55 -1.92 0.26
CA PRO A 33 14.60 -2.87 0.60
C PRO A 33 15.69 -2.94 -0.46
N TYR A 34 16.94 -3.16 -0.03
CA TYR A 34 18.10 -3.20 -0.92
C TYR A 34 17.97 -4.29 -2.00
N ASN A 35 17.49 -5.49 -1.65
CA ASN A 35 17.26 -6.57 -2.62
C ASN A 35 16.26 -6.19 -3.72
N VAL A 36 15.24 -5.37 -3.41
CA VAL A 36 14.29 -4.86 -4.41
C VAL A 36 14.93 -3.78 -5.28
N ARG A 37 15.79 -2.93 -4.70
CA ARG A 37 16.59 -1.95 -5.47
C ARG A 37 17.55 -2.65 -6.45
N GLU A 38 18.20 -3.71 -6.01
CA GLU A 38 19.05 -4.59 -6.83
C GLU A 38 18.26 -5.24 -7.96
N GLU A 39 17.06 -5.76 -7.66
CA GLU A 39 16.16 -6.32 -8.65
C GLU A 39 15.81 -5.28 -9.73
N TRP A 40 15.38 -4.08 -9.33
CA TRP A 40 15.04 -3.01 -10.27
C TRP A 40 16.25 -2.54 -11.08
N ALA A 41 17.43 -2.50 -10.48
CA ALA A 41 18.68 -2.20 -11.19
C ALA A 41 18.97 -3.26 -12.29
N LYS A 42 18.82 -4.55 -11.98
CA LYS A 42 18.98 -5.66 -12.93
C LYS A 42 17.92 -5.65 -14.04
N MET A 43 16.75 -5.06 -13.80
CA MET A 43 15.73 -4.79 -14.82
C MET A 43 16.08 -3.61 -15.76
N GLY A 44 17.30 -3.07 -15.67
CA GLY A 44 17.79 -2.00 -16.53
C GLY A 44 17.55 -0.59 -15.98
N LEU A 45 17.32 -0.46 -14.67
CA LEU A 45 17.14 0.82 -13.98
C LEU A 45 18.24 1.04 -12.92
N PRO A 46 19.52 1.15 -13.34
CA PRO A 46 20.66 1.17 -12.42
C PRO A 46 20.61 2.32 -11.40
N TYR A 47 19.87 3.41 -11.70
CA TYR A 47 19.67 4.55 -10.82
C TYR A 47 19.23 4.13 -9.40
N PHE A 48 18.36 3.12 -9.27
CA PHE A 48 17.87 2.66 -7.97
C PHE A 48 18.97 2.12 -7.04
N ASN A 49 20.10 1.70 -7.60
CA ASN A 49 21.25 1.24 -6.84
C ASN A 49 22.36 2.29 -6.69
N THR A 50 22.07 3.56 -7.00
CA THR A 50 23.05 4.65 -6.89
C THR A 50 22.90 5.43 -5.58
N PRO A 51 23.98 6.12 -5.13
CA PRO A 51 23.87 7.11 -4.06
C PRO A 51 22.86 8.22 -4.34
N ALA A 52 22.63 8.58 -5.60
CA ALA A 52 21.67 9.63 -5.97
C ALA A 52 20.20 9.24 -5.65
N TYR A 53 19.86 7.95 -5.72
CA TYR A 53 18.55 7.49 -5.26
C TYR A 53 18.48 7.49 -3.72
N GLN A 54 19.55 7.10 -3.03
CA GLN A 54 19.61 7.21 -1.57
C GLN A 54 19.42 8.66 -1.10
N GLN A 55 20.05 9.63 -1.76
CA GLN A 55 19.83 11.06 -1.47
C GLN A 55 18.36 11.48 -1.63
N SER A 56 17.61 10.87 -2.55
CA SER A 56 16.17 11.12 -2.67
C SER A 56 15.39 10.53 -1.50
N ILE A 57 15.74 9.31 -1.05
CA ILE A 57 15.16 8.71 0.16
C ILE A 57 15.46 9.59 1.38
N ASP A 58 16.70 10.04 1.53
CA ASP A 58 17.15 10.84 2.68
C ASP A 58 16.45 12.21 2.70
N ALA A 59 16.33 12.87 1.54
CA ALA A 59 15.62 14.16 1.42
C ALA A 59 14.14 14.03 1.83
N ILE A 60 13.46 12.97 1.40
CA ILE A 60 12.08 12.71 1.80
C ILE A 60 11.99 12.35 3.29
N THR A 61 12.88 11.49 3.78
CA THR A 61 12.94 11.08 5.19
C THR A 61 13.09 12.31 6.10
N ALA A 62 13.99 13.22 5.74
CA ALA A 62 14.19 14.49 6.44
C ALA A 62 12.95 15.39 6.34
N ARG A 63 12.38 15.60 5.14
CA ARG A 63 11.24 16.50 4.95
C ARG A 63 9.99 16.05 5.71
N LEU A 64 9.77 14.74 5.82
CA LEU A 64 8.64 14.14 6.53
C LEU A 64 8.93 13.87 8.01
N ASN A 65 10.16 14.17 8.46
CA ASN A 65 10.70 13.83 9.78
C ASN A 65 10.40 12.39 10.20
N ILE A 66 10.70 11.45 9.29
CA ILE A 66 10.44 10.01 9.49
C ILE A 66 11.43 9.46 10.52
N THR A 67 10.90 8.86 11.58
CA THR A 67 11.70 8.22 12.63
C THR A 67 10.89 7.19 13.40
N ASP A 68 11.57 6.28 14.07
CA ASP A 68 11.01 5.34 15.05
C ASP A 68 11.41 5.69 16.50
N LYS A 69 12.21 6.74 16.73
CA LYS A 69 12.76 7.09 18.05
C LYS A 69 11.71 7.43 19.12
N HIS A 70 10.54 7.93 18.69
CA HIS A 70 9.49 8.43 19.57
C HIS A 70 8.20 7.61 19.49
N ILE A 71 8.27 6.40 18.92
CA ILE A 71 7.09 5.55 18.85
C ILE A 71 6.79 4.96 20.24
N LYS A 72 5.49 4.83 20.51
CA LYS A 72 4.99 4.10 21.67
C LYS A 72 4.11 2.97 21.18
N HIS A 73 4.51 1.73 21.45
CA HIS A 73 3.71 0.56 21.13
C HIS A 73 2.44 0.55 21.98
N ASN A 74 1.27 0.47 21.33
CA ASN A 74 0.02 0.17 22.02
C ASN A 74 -0.06 -1.34 22.33
N THR A 75 -1.06 -1.73 23.12
CA THR A 75 -1.26 -3.12 23.57
C THR A 75 -1.22 -4.12 22.40
N ALA A 76 -1.88 -3.81 21.28
CA ALA A 76 -1.91 -4.71 20.11
C ALA A 76 -0.51 -4.92 19.50
N ASN A 77 0.26 -3.84 19.33
CA ASN A 77 1.63 -3.92 18.82
C ASN A 77 2.56 -4.65 19.80
N SER A 78 2.40 -4.41 21.11
CA SER A 78 3.15 -5.14 22.15
C SER A 78 2.86 -6.64 22.15
N LEU A 79 1.62 -7.06 21.86
CA LEU A 79 1.26 -8.48 21.78
C LEU A 79 1.89 -9.18 20.55
N LEU A 80 2.03 -8.47 19.41
CA LEU A 80 2.82 -8.98 18.28
C LEU A 80 4.27 -9.23 18.72
N LEU A 81 4.90 -8.24 19.36
CA LEU A 81 6.29 -8.31 19.80
C LEU A 81 6.49 -9.46 20.80
N GLU A 82 5.57 -9.62 21.76
CA GLU A 82 5.63 -10.67 22.77
C GLU A 82 5.45 -12.08 22.17
N GLY A 83 4.48 -12.25 21.27
CA GLY A 83 4.30 -13.52 20.55
C GLY A 83 5.53 -13.89 19.72
N CYS A 84 6.13 -12.91 19.04
CA CYS A 84 7.37 -13.11 18.30
C CYS A 84 8.54 -13.45 19.23
N ARG A 85 8.69 -12.77 20.37
CA ARG A 85 9.73 -13.04 21.36
C ARG A 85 9.68 -14.48 21.86
N LYS A 86 8.50 -14.99 22.20
CA LYS A 86 8.29 -16.38 22.66
C LYS A 86 8.61 -17.43 21.59
N LEU A 87 8.41 -17.09 20.32
CA LEU A 87 8.70 -17.98 19.18
C LEU A 87 10.12 -17.82 18.61
N GLY A 88 10.91 -16.87 19.11
CA GLY A 88 12.22 -16.55 18.55
C GLY A 88 12.15 -15.86 17.18
N TYR A 89 11.04 -15.21 16.85
CA TYR A 89 10.85 -14.55 15.56
C TYR A 89 11.44 -13.12 15.54
N PRO A 90 12.05 -12.69 14.43
CA PRO A 90 12.64 -11.37 14.32
C PRO A 90 11.56 -10.28 14.30
N THR A 91 11.79 -9.17 14.98
CA THR A 91 10.87 -8.02 14.98
C THR A 91 11.62 -6.74 14.65
N LYS A 92 10.88 -5.74 14.14
CA LYS A 92 11.40 -4.40 13.86
C LYS A 92 10.33 -3.36 14.18
N ASN A 93 10.81 -2.16 14.49
CA ASN A 93 9.96 -0.99 14.56
C ASN A 93 9.57 -0.52 13.15
N ILE A 94 8.42 0.14 13.06
CA ILE A 94 7.95 0.83 11.86
C ILE A 94 8.18 2.34 12.07
N PRO A 95 9.12 2.96 11.34
CA PRO A 95 9.26 4.41 11.34
C PRO A 95 7.98 5.10 10.87
N GLN A 96 7.66 6.24 11.47
CA GLN A 96 6.44 6.99 11.21
C GLN A 96 6.74 8.41 10.74
N ASN A 97 5.91 8.95 9.85
CA ASN A 97 5.98 10.34 9.41
C ASN A 97 5.16 11.28 10.32
N THR A 98 5.35 11.20 11.63
CA THR A 98 4.60 11.97 12.64
C THR A 98 5.33 13.22 13.12
N GLY A 99 6.20 13.80 12.28
CA GLY A 99 6.90 15.03 12.63
C GLY A 99 7.99 14.84 13.68
N GLY A 100 8.47 13.61 13.89
CA GLY A 100 9.48 13.28 14.89
C GLY A 100 8.99 13.35 16.33
N GLN A 101 7.69 13.17 16.55
CA GLN A 101 7.06 13.17 17.87
C GLN A 101 6.21 11.90 18.06
N GLU A 102 5.94 11.58 19.33
CA GLU A 102 4.91 10.58 19.67
C GLU A 102 3.55 11.08 19.16
N HIS A 103 2.84 10.26 18.40
CA HIS A 103 1.50 10.57 17.93
C HIS A 103 0.54 9.42 18.24
N SER A 104 -0.33 9.64 19.22
CA SER A 104 -1.23 8.62 19.78
C SER A 104 -2.70 9.00 19.55
N CYS A 105 -3.04 9.41 18.33
CA CYS A 105 -4.37 9.92 18.01
C CYS A 105 -5.41 8.82 17.77
N GLY A 106 -5.00 7.61 17.40
CA GLY A 106 -5.89 6.50 17.00
C GLY A 106 -6.63 6.69 15.67
N TRP A 107 -6.87 7.93 15.23
CA TRP A 107 -7.74 8.25 14.09
C TRP A 107 -7.00 8.68 12.82
N CYS A 108 -5.68 8.55 12.80
CA CYS A 108 -4.82 9.21 11.82
C CYS A 108 -4.94 8.58 10.41
N GLY A 109 -5.60 7.42 10.29
CA GLY A 109 -6.01 6.78 9.03
C GLY A 109 -7.22 7.42 8.36
N PHE A 110 -7.93 8.34 9.04
CA PHE A 110 -9.04 9.10 8.46
C PHE A 110 -8.68 10.56 8.15
N GLY A 111 -7.38 10.89 8.24
CA GLY A 111 -6.88 12.26 8.25
C GLY A 111 -6.51 12.69 9.67
N CYS A 112 -5.31 13.26 9.82
CA CYS A 112 -4.82 13.68 11.13
C CYS A 112 -5.44 15.03 11.51
N ARG A 113 -6.34 15.01 12.51
CA ARG A 113 -6.99 16.22 13.04
C ARG A 113 -5.99 17.24 13.63
N PHE A 114 -4.85 16.75 14.12
CA PHE A 114 -3.84 17.57 14.80
C PHE A 114 -2.77 18.13 13.84
N GLY A 115 -2.76 17.71 12.57
CA GLY A 115 -1.74 18.15 11.61
C GLY A 115 -0.33 17.58 11.85
N GLU A 116 -0.17 16.64 12.79
CA GLU A 116 1.13 16.06 13.15
C GLU A 116 1.61 15.04 12.10
N LYS A 117 0.69 14.31 11.46
CA LYS A 117 1.02 13.43 10.33
C LYS A 117 1.51 14.25 9.15
N GLN A 118 2.78 14.10 8.81
CA GLN A 118 3.48 14.76 7.72
C GLN A 118 3.15 14.10 6.37
N GLY A 119 1.87 14.04 6.00
CA GLY A 119 1.44 13.69 4.63
C GLY A 119 1.65 14.85 3.65
N THR A 120 1.34 14.67 2.37
CA THR A 120 1.63 15.68 1.32
C THR A 120 0.97 17.03 1.63
N MET A 121 -0.18 16.99 2.29
CA MET A 121 -0.92 18.15 2.76
C MET A 121 -0.13 19.09 3.66
N MET A 122 0.57 18.52 4.64
CA MET A 122 1.34 19.26 5.62
C MET A 122 2.76 19.59 5.13
N THR A 123 3.17 18.94 4.04
CA THR A 123 4.53 19.04 3.51
C THR A 123 4.56 19.66 2.12
N PHE A 124 4.67 18.85 1.07
CA PHE A 124 4.98 19.33 -0.27
C PHE A 124 3.89 20.23 -0.89
N LEU A 125 2.61 20.04 -0.55
CA LEU A 125 1.54 20.94 -1.01
C LEU A 125 1.58 22.27 -0.27
N ALA A 126 1.94 22.28 1.02
CA ALA A 126 2.18 23.50 1.76
C ALA A 126 3.39 24.26 1.19
N ASP A 127 4.51 23.55 0.96
CA ASP A 127 5.70 24.12 0.33
C ASP A 127 5.37 24.70 -1.05
N ALA A 128 4.62 23.96 -1.88
CA ALA A 128 4.22 24.42 -3.21
C ALA A 128 3.35 25.69 -3.13
N LYS A 129 2.41 25.75 -2.18
CA LYS A 129 1.58 26.94 -1.92
C LYS A 129 2.45 28.16 -1.59
N ASP A 130 3.42 27.98 -0.69
CA ASP A 130 4.32 29.06 -0.24
C ASP A 130 5.25 29.54 -1.37
N HIS A 131 5.47 28.72 -2.41
CA HIS A 131 6.17 29.08 -3.64
C HIS A 131 5.24 29.50 -4.80
N GLY A 132 3.97 29.80 -4.51
CA GLY A 132 3.02 30.38 -5.47
C GLY A 132 2.27 29.37 -6.35
N ALA A 133 2.29 28.08 -6.03
CA ALA A 133 1.46 27.10 -6.72
C ALA A 133 -0.03 27.42 -6.50
N LYS A 134 -0.82 27.21 -7.56
CA LYS A 134 -2.28 27.37 -7.54
C LYS A 134 -2.93 26.01 -7.53
N PHE A 135 -3.99 25.87 -6.74
CA PHE A 135 -4.73 24.62 -6.61
C PHE A 135 -6.16 24.77 -7.12
N MET A 136 -6.65 23.69 -7.69
CA MET A 136 -8.01 23.57 -8.20
C MET A 136 -8.57 22.25 -7.69
N GLN A 137 -9.51 22.32 -6.74
CA GLN A 137 -10.19 21.16 -6.15
C GLN A 137 -11.52 20.90 -6.85
N ASP A 138 -12.11 19.73 -6.59
CA ASP A 138 -13.39 19.30 -7.19
C ASP A 138 -13.39 19.35 -8.73
N SER A 139 -12.20 19.09 -9.29
CA SER A 139 -11.93 19.12 -10.72
C SER A 139 -11.55 17.74 -11.23
N PHE A 140 -12.23 17.28 -12.27
CA PHE A 140 -11.90 16.06 -12.97
C PHE A 140 -11.16 16.38 -14.28
N VAL A 141 -9.94 15.86 -14.44
CA VAL A 141 -9.18 16.00 -15.69
C VAL A 141 -9.59 14.90 -16.67
N ASP A 142 -10.17 15.31 -17.80
CA ASP A 142 -10.67 14.40 -18.82
C ASP A 142 -9.50 13.80 -19.64
N ARG A 143 -8.63 14.67 -20.16
CA ARG A 143 -7.44 14.29 -20.94
C ARG A 143 -6.36 15.37 -20.97
N VAL A 144 -5.14 14.95 -21.28
CA VAL A 144 -4.02 15.81 -21.66
C VAL A 144 -4.23 16.31 -23.10
N LEU A 145 -3.95 17.60 -23.33
CA LEU A 145 -3.90 18.18 -24.67
C LEU A 145 -2.52 17.94 -25.27
N ILE A 146 -2.49 17.38 -26.49
CA ILE A 146 -1.26 17.03 -27.20
C ILE A 146 -1.29 17.70 -28.58
N GLU A 147 -0.25 18.45 -28.89
CA GLU A 147 -0.05 19.09 -30.19
C GLU A 147 1.34 18.71 -30.72
N LYS A 148 1.42 18.22 -31.96
CA LYS A 148 2.68 17.82 -32.62
C LYS A 148 3.57 16.90 -31.74
N GLY A 149 2.96 15.94 -31.06
CA GLY A 149 3.66 14.98 -30.18
C GLY A 149 4.16 15.55 -28.85
N LYS A 150 3.72 16.75 -28.46
CA LYS A 150 4.10 17.41 -27.19
C LYS A 150 2.86 17.69 -26.34
N ALA A 151 2.95 17.48 -25.02
CA ALA A 151 1.91 17.92 -24.09
C ALA A 151 1.90 19.45 -23.97
N VAL A 152 0.72 20.05 -24.08
CA VAL A 152 0.52 21.51 -24.10
C VAL A 152 -0.53 22.00 -23.09
N GLY A 153 -1.05 21.10 -22.26
CA GLY A 153 -2.06 21.44 -21.26
C GLY A 153 -2.98 20.26 -20.93
N VAL A 154 -4.08 20.58 -20.27
CA VAL A 154 -5.15 19.64 -19.90
C VAL A 154 -6.52 20.27 -20.14
N VAL A 155 -7.49 19.41 -20.36
CA VAL A 155 -8.92 19.75 -20.40
C VAL A 155 -9.63 18.89 -19.37
N GLY A 156 -10.60 19.48 -18.70
CA GLY A 156 -11.38 18.80 -17.68
C GLY A 156 -12.70 19.49 -17.39
N THR A 157 -13.36 19.05 -16.32
CA THR A 157 -14.63 19.57 -15.85
C THR A 157 -14.54 19.89 -14.35
N GLN A 158 -15.10 21.03 -13.94
CA GLN A 158 -15.27 21.43 -12.54
C GLN A 158 -16.71 21.91 -12.35
N ASN A 159 -17.44 21.34 -11.39
CA ASN A 159 -18.84 21.68 -11.14
C ASN A 159 -19.71 21.70 -12.40
N GLY A 160 -19.51 20.71 -13.29
CA GLY A 160 -20.22 20.59 -14.57
C GLY A 160 -19.75 21.52 -15.69
N ARG A 161 -18.82 22.46 -15.43
CA ARG A 161 -18.26 23.39 -16.41
C ARG A 161 -16.92 22.90 -16.94
N LYS A 162 -16.74 22.93 -18.27
CA LYS A 162 -15.48 22.58 -18.90
C LYS A 162 -14.42 23.66 -18.64
N PHE A 163 -13.18 23.24 -18.44
CA PHE A 163 -12.02 24.12 -18.35
C PHE A 163 -10.89 23.62 -19.25
N THR A 164 -10.01 24.56 -19.62
CA THR A 164 -8.74 24.26 -20.30
C THR A 164 -7.62 24.99 -19.58
N ILE A 165 -6.54 24.28 -19.25
CA ILE A 165 -5.32 24.86 -18.68
C ILE A 165 -4.18 24.56 -19.64
N ARG A 166 -3.46 25.60 -20.10
CA ARG A 166 -2.27 25.46 -20.94
C ARG A 166 -1.02 25.36 -20.07
N ALA A 167 -0.09 24.48 -20.45
CA ALA A 167 1.16 24.27 -19.74
C ALA A 167 2.26 23.80 -20.70
N SER A 168 3.51 24.13 -20.41
CA SER A 168 4.67 23.69 -21.20
C SER A 168 5.11 22.25 -20.88
N LYS A 169 4.72 21.74 -19.71
CA LYS A 169 4.89 20.36 -19.25
C LYS A 169 3.64 19.94 -18.48
N VAL A 170 3.34 18.65 -18.49
CA VAL A 170 2.26 18.05 -17.71
C VAL A 170 2.82 16.87 -16.92
N VAL A 171 2.57 16.84 -15.61
CA VAL A 171 2.93 15.71 -14.73
C VAL A 171 1.63 15.06 -14.26
N VAL A 172 1.46 13.78 -14.56
CA VAL A 172 0.32 12.97 -14.13
C VAL A 172 0.68 12.26 -12.83
N SER A 173 -0.13 12.47 -11.80
CA SER A 173 0.03 11.88 -10.46
C SER A 173 -1.30 11.36 -9.91
N SER A 174 -2.11 10.74 -10.77
CA SER A 174 -3.46 10.27 -10.44
C SER A 174 -3.49 8.87 -9.79
N GLY A 175 -2.32 8.30 -9.51
CA GLY A 175 -2.16 6.99 -8.87
C GLY A 175 -2.38 5.81 -9.83
N SER A 176 -1.98 4.62 -9.39
CA SER A 176 -1.94 3.40 -10.21
C SER A 176 -3.29 2.91 -10.74
N ILE A 177 -4.40 3.48 -10.27
CA ILE A 177 -5.72 3.16 -10.79
C ILE A 177 -6.10 4.13 -11.92
N HIS A 178 -5.94 5.44 -11.72
CA HIS A 178 -6.49 6.45 -12.65
C HIS A 178 -5.47 6.98 -13.67
N THR A 179 -4.17 6.97 -13.36
CA THR A 179 -3.11 7.35 -14.29
C THR A 179 -3.19 6.61 -15.64
N PRO A 180 -3.27 5.27 -15.70
CA PRO A 180 -3.36 4.57 -16.99
C PRO A 180 -4.61 4.95 -17.79
N SER A 181 -5.75 5.12 -17.13
CA SER A 181 -6.99 5.54 -17.79
C SER A 181 -6.88 6.96 -18.35
N LEU A 182 -6.30 7.90 -17.62
CA LEU A 182 -6.07 9.27 -18.10
C LEU A 182 -5.13 9.30 -19.32
N LEU A 183 -4.02 8.55 -19.28
CA LEU A 183 -3.10 8.47 -20.41
C LEU A 183 -3.77 7.90 -21.67
N ARG A 184 -4.56 6.83 -21.54
CA ARG A 184 -5.32 6.26 -22.67
C ARG A 184 -6.37 7.23 -23.22
N ARG A 185 -7.13 7.93 -22.35
CA ARG A 185 -8.08 8.97 -22.78
C ARG A 185 -7.39 10.16 -23.47
N SER A 186 -6.10 10.35 -23.21
CA SER A 186 -5.25 11.35 -23.88
C SER A 186 -4.72 10.88 -25.23
N GLY A 187 -4.99 9.64 -25.65
CA GLY A 187 -4.63 9.12 -26.97
C GLY A 187 -3.34 8.30 -27.03
N LEU A 188 -2.65 8.10 -25.91
CA LEU A 188 -1.45 7.25 -25.84
C LEU A 188 -1.79 5.79 -26.19
N LYS A 189 -0.89 5.12 -26.93
CA LYS A 189 -1.08 3.78 -27.50
C LYS A 189 -0.11 2.73 -26.97
N ASN A 190 0.81 3.12 -26.08
CA ASN A 190 1.76 2.19 -25.48
C ASN A 190 1.01 1.06 -24.74
N LYS A 191 1.21 -0.18 -25.22
CA LYS A 191 0.55 -1.40 -24.71
C LYS A 191 0.84 -1.71 -23.24
N ASN A 192 1.91 -1.13 -22.67
CA ASN A 192 2.29 -1.33 -21.27
C ASN A 192 1.51 -0.41 -20.32
N ILE A 193 0.83 0.63 -20.82
CA ILE A 193 -0.04 1.47 -19.99
C ILE A 193 -1.19 0.61 -19.49
N GLY A 194 -1.36 0.55 -18.17
CA GLY A 194 -2.36 -0.24 -17.47
C GLY A 194 -1.95 -1.69 -17.22
N GLN A 195 -0.73 -2.12 -17.55
CA GLN A 195 -0.24 -3.47 -17.23
C GLN A 195 0.61 -3.44 -15.96
N ASN A 196 0.94 -4.61 -15.38
CA ASN A 196 1.86 -4.71 -14.24
C ASN A 196 1.32 -4.05 -12.96
N LEU A 197 0.01 -4.14 -12.74
CA LEU A 197 -0.61 -3.65 -11.50
C LEU A 197 -0.25 -4.59 -10.35
N HIS A 198 0.47 -4.09 -9.35
CA HIS A 198 0.70 -4.79 -8.09
C HIS A 198 -0.18 -4.20 -7.00
N LEU A 199 -0.68 -5.06 -6.11
CA LEU A 199 -1.62 -4.67 -5.05
C LEU A 199 -1.11 -4.94 -3.63
N HIS A 200 -0.03 -5.70 -3.42
CA HIS A 200 0.27 -6.31 -2.12
C HIS A 200 -0.99 -6.91 -1.47
N PRO A 201 -1.49 -8.09 -1.91
CA PRO A 201 -2.69 -8.66 -1.34
C PRO A 201 -2.50 -8.89 0.16
N VAL A 202 -3.51 -8.52 0.95
CA VAL A 202 -3.48 -8.56 2.41
C VAL A 202 -4.58 -9.47 2.94
N SER A 203 -4.22 -10.37 3.83
CA SER A 203 -5.17 -11.12 4.66
C SER A 203 -5.09 -10.66 6.11
N TYR A 204 -6.23 -10.67 6.82
CA TYR A 204 -6.26 -10.46 8.27
C TYR A 204 -6.31 -11.80 9.01
N VAL A 205 -5.58 -11.85 10.12
CA VAL A 205 -5.65 -12.89 11.14
C VAL A 205 -5.95 -12.22 12.47
N PHE A 206 -6.83 -12.80 13.26
CA PHE A 206 -7.31 -12.19 14.49
C PHE A 206 -7.07 -13.09 15.68
N GLY A 207 -6.78 -12.47 16.82
CA GLY A 207 -6.74 -13.14 18.12
C GLY A 207 -7.60 -12.38 19.13
N GLN A 208 -8.38 -13.11 19.92
CA GLN A 208 -9.15 -12.56 21.04
C GLN A 208 -8.42 -12.79 22.36
N PHE A 209 -8.37 -11.78 23.22
CA PHE A 209 -7.70 -11.79 24.52
C PHE A 209 -8.66 -11.46 25.67
N ASP A 210 -8.38 -11.93 26.89
CA ASP A 210 -9.19 -11.59 28.06
C ASP A 210 -9.07 -10.10 28.40
N GLN A 211 -7.87 -9.55 28.27
CA GLN A 211 -7.62 -8.13 28.49
C GLN A 211 -8.23 -7.27 27.39
N ARG A 212 -8.72 -6.10 27.77
CA ARG A 212 -9.18 -5.08 26.82
C ARG A 212 -7.96 -4.48 26.10
N VAL A 213 -8.05 -4.39 24.77
CA VAL A 213 -6.97 -3.95 23.85
C VAL A 213 -7.28 -2.59 23.22
N ASP A 214 -8.52 -2.36 22.76
CA ASP A 214 -8.92 -1.18 21.98
C ASP A 214 -7.95 -0.82 20.83
N CYS A 215 -7.82 -1.70 19.83
CA CYS A 215 -6.84 -1.54 18.73
C CYS A 215 -6.98 -0.24 17.90
N TYR A 216 -8.10 0.46 17.99
CA TYR A 216 -8.31 1.77 17.37
C TYR A 216 -7.68 2.95 18.14
N GLN A 217 -7.13 2.71 19.35
CA GLN A 217 -6.45 3.72 20.16
C GLN A 217 -4.92 3.59 20.06
N GLY A 218 -4.22 4.67 20.36
CA GLY A 218 -2.77 4.68 20.35
C GLY A 218 -2.15 5.16 19.03
N SER A 219 -0.87 4.84 18.86
CA SER A 219 -0.18 5.02 17.59
C SER A 219 -0.72 4.07 16.53
N ILE A 220 -0.75 4.53 15.29
CA ILE A 220 -1.50 3.89 14.20
C ILE A 220 -0.92 2.54 13.74
N MET A 221 0.40 2.35 13.81
CA MET A 221 1.10 1.13 13.42
C MET A 221 2.59 1.29 13.79
N THR A 222 3.16 0.41 14.61
CA THR A 222 4.50 0.65 15.20
C THR A 222 5.45 -0.54 15.16
N ALA A 223 4.95 -1.76 15.00
CA ALA A 223 5.75 -2.98 15.03
C ALA A 223 5.43 -3.89 13.83
N LEU A 224 6.45 -4.60 13.36
CA LEU A 224 6.33 -5.68 12.39
C LEU A 224 7.24 -6.87 12.73
N THR A 225 6.98 -8.00 12.07
CA THR A 225 7.93 -9.10 11.96
C THR A 225 8.18 -9.46 10.49
N THR A 226 9.41 -9.87 10.22
CA THR A 226 9.88 -10.35 8.90
C THR A 226 9.99 -11.86 8.83
N VAL A 227 9.42 -12.60 9.80
CA VAL A 227 9.50 -14.07 9.86
C VAL A 227 8.92 -14.77 8.63
N ALA A 228 8.00 -14.10 7.91
CA ALA A 228 7.40 -14.60 6.68
C ALA A 228 7.97 -13.97 5.41
N GLU A 229 9.06 -13.20 5.51
CA GLU A 229 9.68 -12.55 4.36
C GLU A 229 10.67 -13.49 3.65
N ASN A 230 10.75 -13.39 2.31
CA ASN A 230 11.73 -14.11 1.50
C ASN A 230 11.68 -15.64 1.69
N THR A 231 10.48 -16.21 1.74
CA THR A 231 10.32 -17.63 2.05
C THR A 231 10.59 -18.53 0.85
N ASP A 232 10.54 -17.95 -0.35
CA ASP A 232 10.91 -18.59 -1.62
C ASP A 232 12.40 -18.47 -1.96
N GLY A 233 13.17 -17.72 -1.17
CA GLY A 233 14.59 -17.42 -1.41
C GLY A 233 14.88 -16.37 -2.50
N ASN A 234 13.85 -15.83 -3.19
CA ASN A 234 14.01 -14.85 -4.27
C ASN A 234 13.46 -13.46 -3.93
N GLY A 235 13.18 -13.21 -2.66
CA GLY A 235 12.72 -11.94 -2.13
C GLY A 235 11.19 -11.80 -2.08
N TYR A 236 10.44 -12.90 -2.20
CA TYR A 236 8.98 -12.92 -2.09
C TYR A 236 8.50 -13.59 -0.80
N GLY A 237 7.34 -13.17 -0.31
CA GLY A 237 6.82 -13.55 0.99
C GLY A 237 5.96 -12.44 1.58
N SER A 238 5.69 -12.53 2.88
CA SER A 238 4.82 -11.60 3.60
C SER A 238 5.53 -10.86 4.73
N LYS A 239 5.10 -9.63 4.99
CA LYS A 239 5.34 -8.94 6.26
C LYS A 239 4.11 -9.03 7.14
N ILE A 240 4.31 -9.17 8.44
CA ILE A 240 3.23 -9.21 9.42
C ILE A 240 3.28 -7.94 10.25
N GLU A 241 2.18 -7.19 10.25
CA GLU A 241 2.07 -5.87 10.88
C GLU A 241 0.78 -5.79 11.71
N VAL A 242 0.69 -4.77 12.58
CA VAL A 242 -0.51 -4.50 13.40
C VAL A 242 -1.06 -3.13 13.01
N PRO A 243 -2.11 -3.05 12.17
CA PRO A 243 -2.74 -1.78 11.86
C PRO A 243 -3.65 -1.35 13.01
N SER A 244 -3.83 -0.04 13.17
CA SER A 244 -5.00 0.48 13.89
C SER A 244 -6.27 0.01 13.20
N HIS A 245 -7.18 -0.53 13.99
CA HIS A 245 -8.36 -1.24 13.51
C HIS A 245 -9.63 -0.70 14.13
N HIS A 246 -10.40 0.04 13.32
CA HIS A 246 -11.62 0.75 13.74
C HIS A 246 -12.88 -0.09 13.53
N PRO A 247 -14.00 0.23 14.24
CA PRO A 247 -15.24 -0.53 14.12
C PRO A 247 -15.76 -0.70 12.69
N GLY A 248 -15.69 0.36 11.87
CA GLY A 248 -16.12 0.30 10.47
C GLY A 248 -15.25 -0.61 9.59
N LEU A 249 -13.95 -0.73 9.90
CA LEU A 249 -13.08 -1.68 9.19
C LEU A 249 -13.32 -3.11 9.69
N ASN A 250 -13.48 -3.27 11.01
CA ASN A 250 -13.82 -4.54 11.63
C ASN A 250 -15.09 -5.16 11.04
N SER A 251 -16.14 -4.34 10.85
CA SER A 251 -17.43 -4.81 10.30
C SER A 251 -17.32 -5.47 8.93
N VAL A 252 -16.28 -5.15 8.14
CA VAL A 252 -16.02 -5.74 6.81
C VAL A 252 -15.36 -7.12 6.90
N PHE A 253 -14.55 -7.35 7.94
CA PHE A 253 -13.77 -8.59 8.10
C PHE A 253 -14.41 -9.60 9.07
N VAL A 254 -15.42 -9.20 9.85
CA VAL A 254 -16.22 -10.13 10.66
C VAL A 254 -17.01 -11.06 9.74
N LYS A 255 -16.83 -12.38 9.94
CA LYS A 255 -17.59 -13.40 9.21
C LYS A 255 -19.05 -13.35 9.66
N TRP A 256 -19.96 -13.17 8.70
CA TRP A 256 -21.39 -13.33 8.97
C TRP A 256 -21.74 -14.82 9.12
N GLN A 257 -22.30 -15.18 10.28
CA GLN A 257 -22.86 -16.52 10.55
C GLN A 257 -24.33 -16.40 10.95
N SER A 258 -24.61 -15.57 11.95
CA SER A 258 -25.95 -15.16 12.35
C SER A 258 -25.93 -13.72 12.86
N ALA A 259 -27.12 -13.12 13.05
CA ALA A 259 -27.22 -11.79 13.64
C ALA A 259 -26.67 -11.75 15.08
N ALA A 260 -26.86 -12.83 15.84
CA ALA A 260 -26.34 -12.94 17.20
C ALA A 260 -24.81 -13.03 17.22
N ASP A 261 -24.22 -13.87 16.37
CA ASP A 261 -22.76 -14.03 16.28
C ASP A 261 -22.10 -12.74 15.80
N TYR A 262 -22.66 -12.09 14.80
CA TYR A 262 -22.15 -10.83 14.29
C TYR A 262 -22.19 -9.74 15.37
N LYS A 263 -23.32 -9.60 16.08
CA LYS A 263 -23.46 -8.66 17.19
C LYS A 263 -22.45 -8.98 18.31
N GLY A 264 -22.29 -10.25 18.66
CA GLY A 264 -21.32 -10.70 19.65
C GLY A 264 -19.88 -10.38 19.27
N ALA A 265 -19.49 -10.63 18.01
CA ALA A 265 -18.16 -10.31 17.49
C ALA A 265 -17.88 -8.80 17.49
N MET A 266 -18.87 -7.99 17.09
CA MET A 266 -18.74 -6.53 17.11
C MET A 266 -18.66 -5.96 18.53
N LEU A 267 -19.44 -6.51 19.48
CA LEU A 267 -19.40 -6.10 20.90
C LEU A 267 -18.08 -6.45 21.58
N ASN A 268 -17.41 -7.52 21.15
CA ASN A 268 -16.12 -7.97 21.69
C ASN A 268 -14.91 -7.38 20.96
N MET A 269 -15.10 -6.47 19.99
CA MET A 269 -14.00 -5.94 19.18
C MET A 269 -12.89 -5.28 20.00
N ASN A 270 -13.22 -4.69 21.15
CA ASN A 270 -12.26 -4.11 22.08
C ASN A 270 -11.30 -5.13 22.72
N HIS A 271 -11.51 -6.43 22.52
CA HIS A 271 -10.65 -7.53 22.98
C HIS A 271 -9.88 -8.22 21.84
N ILE A 272 -9.96 -7.69 20.62
CA ILE A 272 -9.39 -8.31 19.42
C ILE A 272 -8.09 -7.61 19.02
N VAL A 273 -7.08 -8.42 18.69
CA VAL A 273 -5.86 -7.98 18.02
C VAL A 273 -5.89 -8.47 16.57
N PRO A 274 -5.88 -7.56 15.59
CA PRO A 274 -5.67 -7.89 14.20
C PRO A 274 -4.18 -7.89 13.85
N LEU A 275 -3.74 -8.95 13.18
CA LEU A 275 -2.51 -8.97 12.40
C LEU A 275 -2.87 -8.93 10.92
N ILE A 276 -2.14 -8.13 10.15
CA ILE A 276 -2.20 -8.19 8.68
C ILE A 276 -1.04 -8.98 8.14
N VAL A 277 -1.31 -9.80 7.14
CA VAL A 277 -0.32 -10.53 6.35
C VAL A 277 -0.24 -9.83 5.00
N LEU A 278 0.77 -8.98 4.84
CA LEU A 278 1.00 -8.18 3.65
C LEU A 278 1.97 -8.93 2.73
N SER A 279 1.45 -9.54 1.67
CA SER A 279 2.24 -10.30 0.71
C SER A 279 2.83 -9.39 -0.37
N ARG A 280 4.13 -9.56 -0.66
CA ARG A 280 4.76 -8.97 -1.85
C ARG A 280 4.34 -9.81 -3.05
N ASP A 281 3.44 -9.29 -3.88
CA ASP A 281 2.95 -10.02 -5.05
C ASP A 281 3.96 -10.03 -6.20
N ARG A 282 4.25 -11.23 -6.70
CA ARG A 282 5.12 -11.44 -7.87
C ARG A 282 4.36 -11.21 -9.16
N ASP A 283 3.14 -11.75 -9.24
CA ASP A 283 2.38 -11.76 -10.48
C ASP A 283 1.37 -10.60 -10.47
N GLY A 284 1.54 -9.67 -11.41
CA GLY A 284 0.73 -8.46 -11.50
C GLY A 284 -0.59 -8.66 -12.26
N GLY A 285 -1.51 -7.74 -12.03
CA GLY A 285 -2.75 -7.57 -12.79
C GLY A 285 -2.68 -6.44 -13.83
N SER A 286 -3.84 -5.90 -14.17
CA SER A 286 -3.99 -4.79 -15.11
C SER A 286 -5.14 -3.85 -14.76
N ILE A 287 -5.07 -2.64 -15.30
CA ILE A 287 -6.15 -1.67 -15.38
C ILE A 287 -6.65 -1.62 -16.82
N VAL A 288 -7.95 -1.84 -17.00
CA VAL A 288 -8.66 -1.64 -18.27
C VAL A 288 -9.68 -0.52 -18.13
N ASN A 289 -10.03 0.15 -19.23
CA ASN A 289 -11.13 1.12 -19.20
C ASN A 289 -12.44 0.38 -19.48
N GLY A 290 -13.48 0.64 -18.68
CA GLY A 290 -14.84 0.25 -19.00
C GLY A 290 -15.40 1.05 -20.19
N ALA A 291 -16.61 0.69 -20.63
CA ALA A 291 -17.34 1.43 -21.67
C ALA A 291 -17.61 2.89 -21.26
N ASP A 292 -17.69 3.16 -19.96
CA ASP A 292 -17.79 4.48 -19.34
C ASP A 292 -16.45 5.26 -19.27
N ASN A 293 -15.36 4.69 -19.81
CA ASN A 293 -14.00 5.20 -19.72
C ASN A 293 -13.43 5.34 -18.29
N LEU A 294 -14.05 4.68 -17.31
CA LEU A 294 -13.54 4.58 -15.94
C LEU A 294 -12.68 3.32 -15.77
N PRO A 295 -11.70 3.34 -14.85
CA PRO A 295 -10.84 2.18 -14.63
C PRO A 295 -11.61 0.97 -14.10
N ARG A 296 -11.19 -0.23 -14.49
CA ARG A 296 -11.57 -1.53 -13.94
C ARG A 296 -10.30 -2.28 -13.57
N ILE A 297 -10.31 -2.92 -12.41
CA ILE A 297 -9.15 -3.55 -11.80
C ILE A 297 -9.20 -5.05 -12.10
N ASN A 298 -8.38 -5.52 -13.03
CA ASN A 298 -8.25 -6.94 -13.34
C ASN A 298 -7.07 -7.50 -12.56
N TYR A 299 -7.34 -8.15 -11.43
CA TYR A 299 -6.32 -8.71 -10.57
C TYR A 299 -6.87 -9.95 -9.87
N THR A 300 -6.10 -11.02 -9.86
CA THR A 300 -6.39 -12.26 -9.16
C THR A 300 -5.10 -12.70 -8.47
N VAL A 301 -5.17 -13.02 -7.17
CA VAL A 301 -4.01 -13.51 -6.43
C VAL A 301 -3.51 -14.79 -7.09
N SER A 302 -2.22 -14.82 -7.47
CA SER A 302 -1.65 -15.97 -8.16
C SER A 302 -1.39 -17.12 -7.20
N LYS A 303 -1.18 -18.32 -7.72
CA LYS A 303 -0.80 -19.49 -6.91
C LYS A 303 0.47 -19.22 -6.09
N HIS A 304 1.43 -18.50 -6.66
CA HIS A 304 2.67 -18.15 -5.96
C HIS A 304 2.39 -17.22 -4.77
N ASP A 305 1.59 -16.18 -5.01
CA ASP A 305 1.31 -15.17 -3.99
C ASP A 305 0.35 -15.70 -2.92
N THR A 306 -0.50 -16.68 -3.25
CA THR A 306 -1.31 -17.46 -2.32
C THR A 306 -0.44 -18.22 -1.31
N LEU A 307 0.65 -18.86 -1.76
CA LEU A 307 1.57 -19.55 -0.84
C LEU A 307 2.22 -18.56 0.15
N SER A 308 2.64 -17.39 -0.33
CA SER A 308 3.21 -16.34 0.54
C SER A 308 2.21 -15.85 1.59
N LEU A 309 0.92 -15.77 1.26
CA LEU A 309 -0.14 -15.43 2.20
C LEU A 309 -0.39 -16.56 3.20
N GLU A 310 -0.48 -17.81 2.75
CA GLU A 310 -0.75 -18.97 3.59
C GLU A 310 0.32 -19.14 4.68
N GLU A 311 1.60 -19.04 4.31
CA GLU A 311 2.66 -19.14 5.31
C GLU A 311 2.66 -17.94 6.29
N GLY A 312 2.32 -16.75 5.81
CA GLY A 312 2.18 -15.57 6.66
C GLY A 312 0.99 -15.68 7.62
N ILE A 313 -0.12 -16.30 7.18
CA ILE A 313 -1.28 -16.60 8.02
C ILE A 313 -0.93 -17.63 9.10
N GLU A 314 -0.23 -18.70 8.74
CA GLU A 314 0.23 -19.72 9.70
C GLU A 314 1.08 -19.10 10.80
N ARG A 315 2.09 -18.31 10.42
CA ARG A 315 2.97 -17.60 11.36
C ARG A 315 2.19 -16.61 12.23
N SER A 316 1.21 -15.90 11.66
CA SER A 316 0.37 -14.95 12.41
C SER A 316 -0.51 -15.63 13.46
N LEU A 317 -1.12 -16.77 13.12
CA LEU A 317 -1.89 -17.58 14.06
C LEU A 317 -1.00 -18.03 15.23
N SER A 318 0.18 -18.57 14.93
CA SER A 318 1.14 -19.00 15.95
C SER A 318 1.60 -17.85 16.85
N ILE A 319 1.88 -16.67 16.28
CA ILE A 319 2.24 -15.47 17.05
C ILE A 319 1.13 -15.10 18.05
N LEU A 320 -0.13 -15.08 17.61
CA LEU A 320 -1.26 -14.72 18.48
C LEU A 320 -1.49 -15.76 19.58
N VAL A 321 -1.37 -17.06 19.26
CA VAL A 321 -1.45 -18.13 20.26
C VAL A 321 -0.32 -18.00 21.28
N ALA A 322 0.93 -17.81 20.84
CA ALA A 322 2.07 -17.62 21.73
C ALA A 322 1.93 -16.36 22.60
N ALA A 323 1.34 -15.29 22.07
CA ALA A 323 1.04 -14.07 22.80
C ALA A 323 -0.06 -14.26 23.87
N GLY A 324 -0.79 -15.37 23.85
CA GLY A 324 -1.81 -15.70 24.85
C GLY A 324 -3.26 -15.48 24.41
N ALA A 325 -3.53 -15.44 23.10
CA ALA A 325 -4.90 -15.39 22.60
C ALA A 325 -5.72 -16.59 23.09
N LYS A 326 -7.00 -16.37 23.42
CA LYS A 326 -7.97 -17.41 23.79
C LYS A 326 -8.68 -18.02 22.60
N LYS A 327 -8.78 -17.24 21.52
CA LYS A 327 -9.30 -17.70 20.23
C LYS A 327 -8.49 -17.06 19.11
N VAL A 328 -8.34 -17.79 18.02
CA VAL A 328 -7.73 -17.28 16.79
C VAL A 328 -8.53 -17.68 15.56
N TRP A 329 -8.56 -16.81 14.54
CA TRP A 329 -9.23 -17.10 13.27
C TRP A 329 -8.63 -16.31 12.10
N THR A 330 -8.92 -16.76 10.88
CA THR A 330 -8.50 -16.13 9.63
C THR A 330 -9.70 -15.52 8.90
N CYS A 331 -9.48 -14.80 7.80
CA CYS A 331 -10.54 -14.33 6.91
C CYS A 331 -11.07 -15.38 5.91
N GLN A 332 -10.60 -16.63 5.96
CA GLN A 332 -11.12 -17.70 5.09
C GLN A 332 -12.53 -18.11 5.53
N ARG A 333 -13.48 -18.01 4.61
CA ARG A 333 -14.93 -18.16 4.83
C ARG A 333 -15.30 -19.48 5.50
N PHE A 334 -14.66 -20.57 5.10
CA PHE A 334 -15.03 -21.92 5.51
C PHE A 334 -14.17 -22.51 6.64
N ILE A 335 -13.25 -21.71 7.19
CA ILE A 335 -12.44 -22.09 8.35
C ILE A 335 -13.09 -21.51 9.62
N PRO A 336 -13.49 -22.34 10.61
CA PRO A 336 -14.05 -21.87 11.87
C PRO A 336 -12.99 -21.19 12.75
N GLU A 337 -13.41 -20.53 13.82
CA GLU A 337 -12.49 -20.09 14.86
C GLU A 337 -11.87 -21.28 15.62
N PHE A 338 -10.63 -21.13 16.06
CA PHE A 338 -9.95 -22.09 16.92
C PHE A 338 -9.93 -21.57 18.36
N LYS A 339 -10.39 -22.38 19.31
CA LYS A 339 -10.27 -22.09 20.76
C LYS A 339 -8.93 -22.60 21.25
N VAL A 340 -8.14 -21.72 21.84
CA VAL A 340 -6.77 -22.02 22.25
C VAL A 340 -6.77 -22.74 23.59
N ASN A 341 -6.10 -23.89 23.65
CA ASN A 341 -5.71 -24.50 24.92
C ASN A 341 -4.49 -23.75 25.47
N SER A 342 -4.65 -23.04 26.59
CA SER A 342 -3.58 -22.22 27.18
C SER A 342 -2.40 -23.02 27.70
N ASP A 343 -2.61 -24.29 28.07
CA ASP A 343 -1.56 -25.13 28.67
C ASP A 343 -0.61 -25.67 27.59
N LEU A 344 -1.13 -25.91 26.39
CA LEU A 344 -0.38 -26.46 25.26
C LEU A 344 0.07 -25.37 24.26
N GLY A 345 -0.70 -24.29 24.12
CA GLY A 345 -0.38 -23.18 23.22
C GLY A 345 -0.12 -23.64 21.78
N VAL A 346 1.02 -23.26 21.22
CA VAL A 346 1.42 -23.63 19.84
C VAL A 346 1.78 -25.10 19.69
N GLU A 347 2.06 -25.81 20.79
CA GLU A 347 2.40 -27.23 20.77
C GLU A 347 1.18 -28.14 20.74
N ASP A 348 -0.03 -27.58 20.90
CA ASP A 348 -1.31 -28.30 20.83
C ASP A 348 -1.44 -29.07 19.50
N PRO A 349 -1.60 -30.41 19.51
CA PRO A 349 -1.83 -31.20 18.31
C PRO A 349 -3.07 -30.77 17.51
N GLU A 350 -4.15 -30.32 18.17
CA GLU A 350 -5.35 -29.85 17.48
C GLU A 350 -5.12 -28.48 16.84
N PHE A 351 -4.27 -27.62 17.44
CA PHE A 351 -3.84 -26.38 16.79
C PHE A 351 -3.01 -26.67 15.53
N LYS A 352 -2.05 -27.60 15.60
CA LYS A 352 -1.26 -28.02 14.44
C LYS A 352 -2.14 -28.59 13.32
N LYS A 353 -3.21 -29.32 13.67
CA LYS A 353 -4.21 -29.81 12.70
C LYS A 353 -5.04 -28.66 12.12
N TYR A 354 -5.40 -27.67 12.93
CA TYR A 354 -6.08 -26.45 12.48
C TYR A 354 -5.24 -25.67 11.46
N LEU A 355 -3.93 -25.48 11.70
CA LEU A 355 -3.02 -24.85 10.74
C LEU A 355 -3.00 -25.59 9.39
N LYS A 356 -2.93 -26.92 9.41
CA LYS A 356 -3.02 -27.74 8.18
C LYS A 356 -4.35 -27.55 7.44
N ALA A 357 -5.45 -27.39 8.16
CA ALA A 357 -6.77 -27.13 7.56
C ALA A 357 -6.83 -25.74 6.89
N VAL A 358 -6.27 -24.71 7.54
CA VAL A 358 -6.12 -23.35 7.01
C VAL A 358 -5.38 -23.36 5.67
N VAL A 359 -4.21 -24.02 5.60
CA VAL A 359 -3.42 -24.13 4.37
C VAL A 359 -4.17 -24.92 3.30
N ARG A 360 -4.81 -26.04 3.68
CA ARG A 360 -5.53 -26.90 2.72
C ARG A 360 -6.75 -26.23 2.07
N GLU A 361 -7.49 -25.40 2.80
CA GLU A 361 -8.60 -24.63 2.21
C GLU A 361 -8.11 -23.67 1.11
N SER A 362 -6.87 -23.18 1.30
CA SER A 362 -6.16 -22.26 0.42
C SER A 362 -6.87 -20.91 0.23
N ILE A 363 -6.22 -19.99 -0.49
CA ILE A 363 -6.79 -18.70 -0.89
C ILE A 363 -7.06 -18.71 -2.39
N LYS A 364 -8.35 -18.70 -2.72
CA LYS A 364 -8.93 -18.60 -4.06
C LYS A 364 -10.03 -17.53 -4.10
N PRO A 365 -10.41 -17.00 -5.27
CA PRO A 365 -11.52 -16.06 -5.39
C PRO A 365 -12.77 -16.52 -4.63
N GLY A 366 -13.33 -15.65 -3.79
CA GLY A 366 -14.52 -15.92 -2.97
C GLY A 366 -14.31 -16.76 -1.70
N SER A 367 -13.15 -17.40 -1.52
CA SER A 367 -12.85 -18.22 -0.32
C SER A 367 -12.39 -17.41 0.89
N ALA A 368 -11.85 -16.21 0.70
CA ALA A 368 -11.36 -15.36 1.77
C ALA A 368 -11.54 -13.88 1.40
N THR A 369 -11.72 -13.03 2.42
CA THR A 369 -11.67 -11.58 2.23
C THR A 369 -10.21 -11.13 2.09
N ILE A 370 -9.82 -10.65 0.91
CA ILE A 370 -8.49 -10.08 0.65
C ILE A 370 -8.61 -8.57 0.44
N GLY A 371 -7.74 -7.84 1.12
CA GLY A 371 -7.66 -6.38 1.04
C GLY A 371 -6.40 -5.89 0.33
N SER A 372 -6.39 -4.61 -0.05
CA SER A 372 -5.19 -3.89 -0.47
C SER A 372 -5.36 -2.39 -0.22
N ALA A 373 -4.27 -1.73 0.17
CA ALA A 373 -4.13 -0.27 0.15
C ALA A 373 -2.95 0.18 -0.71
N HIS A 374 -2.31 -0.72 -1.45
CA HIS A 374 -1.00 -0.53 -2.08
C HIS A 374 -1.06 -0.74 -3.59
N GLN A 375 -1.58 0.24 -4.33
CA GLN A 375 -1.68 0.12 -5.79
C GLN A 375 -0.42 0.65 -6.47
N MET A 376 0.29 -0.19 -7.23
CA MET A 376 1.60 0.13 -7.81
C MET A 376 1.73 -0.39 -9.26
N GLY A 377 2.67 0.17 -10.02
CA GLY A 377 3.23 -0.47 -11.23
C GLY A 377 2.42 -0.42 -12.52
N SER A 378 1.18 0.08 -12.50
CA SER A 378 0.28 0.10 -13.66
C SER A 378 0.77 0.91 -14.87
N CYS A 379 1.83 1.70 -14.72
CA CYS A 379 2.52 2.45 -15.76
C CYS A 379 4.04 2.34 -15.54
N ARG A 380 4.53 1.11 -15.33
CA ARG A 380 5.91 0.84 -14.93
C ARG A 380 6.94 1.60 -15.77
N MET A 381 7.94 2.14 -15.10
CA MET A 381 9.13 2.68 -15.76
C MET A 381 10.02 1.55 -16.27
N GLY A 382 10.83 1.84 -17.29
CA GLY A 382 11.82 0.92 -17.81
C GLY A 382 12.72 1.60 -18.83
N ASN A 383 13.66 0.84 -19.39
CA ASN A 383 14.61 1.35 -20.38
C ASN A 383 14.20 1.08 -21.84
N ASN A 384 13.04 0.47 -22.07
CA ASN A 384 12.58 0.08 -23.40
C ASN A 384 11.06 0.32 -23.57
N PRO A 385 10.61 1.02 -24.62
CA PRO A 385 9.18 1.29 -24.86
C PRO A 385 8.36 0.02 -25.12
N LYS A 386 8.98 -1.08 -25.56
CA LYS A 386 8.29 -2.36 -25.79
C LYS A 386 7.85 -3.02 -24.48
N THR A 387 8.53 -2.72 -23.39
CA THR A 387 8.33 -3.38 -22.08
C THR A 387 7.97 -2.40 -20.96
N SER A 388 7.85 -1.09 -21.20
CA SER A 388 7.55 -0.10 -20.15
C SER A 388 6.64 1.01 -20.66
N ALA A 389 5.90 1.64 -19.74
CA ALA A 389 4.98 2.73 -20.07
C ALA A 389 5.67 4.10 -20.08
N VAL A 390 6.69 4.27 -19.23
CA VAL A 390 7.49 5.50 -19.14
C VAL A 390 8.98 5.20 -19.12
N LYS A 391 9.77 6.20 -19.49
CA LYS A 391 11.24 6.19 -19.41
C LYS A 391 11.70 6.15 -17.94
N PRO A 392 12.99 5.87 -17.66
CA PRO A 392 13.53 5.94 -16.29
C PRO A 392 13.39 7.34 -15.65
N THR A 393 13.22 8.37 -16.47
CA THR A 393 13.00 9.76 -16.05
C THR A 393 11.55 10.07 -15.69
N GLY A 394 10.63 9.12 -15.83
CA GLY A 394 9.17 9.33 -15.68
C GLY A 394 8.48 9.96 -16.89
N GLU A 395 9.22 10.41 -17.91
CA GLU A 395 8.63 10.91 -19.15
C GLU A 395 8.00 9.76 -19.96
N THR A 396 6.83 9.98 -20.56
CA THR A 396 6.24 8.98 -21.46
C THR A 396 7.10 8.76 -22.69
N TRP A 397 7.01 7.56 -23.28
CA TRP A 397 7.72 7.24 -24.51
C TRP A 397 7.17 7.97 -25.74
N GLU A 398 5.86 8.24 -25.75
CA GLU A 398 5.13 8.69 -26.95
C GLU A 398 4.97 10.21 -27.02
N VAL A 399 5.01 10.91 -25.87
CA VAL A 399 4.67 12.34 -25.80
C VAL A 399 5.74 13.11 -25.04
N LYS A 400 6.36 14.09 -25.72
CA LYS A 400 7.35 14.98 -25.12
C LYS A 400 6.71 15.88 -24.08
N GLY A 401 7.37 16.04 -22.93
CA GLY A 401 6.91 16.91 -21.85
C GLY A 401 5.70 16.39 -21.06
N LEU A 402 5.31 15.14 -21.27
CA LEU A 402 4.32 14.42 -20.45
C LEU A 402 5.04 13.45 -19.53
N TYR A 403 4.89 13.62 -18.23
CA TYR A 403 5.54 12.81 -17.20
C TYR A 403 4.51 12.11 -16.33
N VAL A 404 4.92 11.02 -15.68
CA VAL A 404 4.15 10.33 -14.66
C VAL A 404 4.99 10.27 -13.39
N ALA A 405 4.43 10.71 -12.26
CA ALA A 405 5.12 10.75 -10.97
C ALA A 405 4.17 10.32 -9.84
N ASP A 406 3.91 9.03 -9.74
CA ASP A 406 3.12 8.39 -8.68
C ASP A 406 3.51 6.90 -8.55
N ALA A 407 2.81 6.12 -7.73
CA ALA A 407 3.12 4.70 -7.53
C ALA A 407 3.00 3.82 -8.79
N SER A 408 2.36 4.30 -9.85
CA SER A 408 2.16 3.55 -11.10
C SER A 408 3.47 3.25 -11.81
N VAL A 409 4.53 4.03 -11.56
CA VAL A 409 5.81 3.85 -12.26
C VAL A 409 6.70 2.76 -11.68
N PHE A 410 6.28 2.09 -10.59
CA PHE A 410 7.09 1.05 -9.94
C PHE A 410 7.37 -0.11 -10.91
N PRO A 411 8.63 -0.62 -10.99
CA PRO A 411 8.93 -1.80 -11.81
C PRO A 411 8.24 -3.08 -11.32
N THR A 412 8.26 -3.34 -10.01
CA THR A 412 7.60 -4.48 -9.34
C THR A 412 7.01 -4.06 -7.99
N ALA A 413 6.31 -4.97 -7.30
CA ALA A 413 5.87 -4.77 -5.93
C ALA A 413 7.05 -4.45 -4.99
N SER A 414 6.89 -3.44 -4.12
CA SER A 414 7.99 -2.93 -3.29
C SER A 414 8.32 -3.79 -2.07
N GLY A 415 7.43 -4.70 -1.66
CA GLY A 415 7.59 -5.54 -0.47
C GLY A 415 7.46 -4.79 0.87
N VAL A 416 7.19 -3.49 0.84
CA VAL A 416 6.98 -2.61 2.00
C VAL A 416 5.82 -1.64 1.73
N ASN A 417 5.34 -0.91 2.73
CA ASN A 417 4.34 0.14 2.49
C ASN A 417 4.92 1.18 1.50
N PRO A 418 4.24 1.49 0.38
CA PRO A 418 4.88 2.12 -0.77
C PRO A 418 5.07 3.64 -0.63
N MET A 419 4.58 4.27 0.43
CA MET A 419 4.55 5.73 0.56
C MET A 419 5.93 6.37 0.40
N LEU A 420 6.92 5.92 1.18
CA LEU A 420 8.28 6.49 1.13
C LEU A 420 8.93 6.25 -0.24
N THR A 421 8.73 5.07 -0.82
CA THR A 421 9.20 4.74 -2.18
C THR A 421 8.54 5.64 -3.23
N THR A 422 7.23 5.88 -3.14
CA THR A 422 6.50 6.76 -4.07
C THR A 422 7.01 8.19 -4.00
N TYR A 423 7.18 8.74 -2.80
CA TYR A 423 7.78 10.07 -2.63
C TYR A 423 9.20 10.15 -3.16
N SER A 424 10.03 9.14 -2.88
CA SER A 424 11.43 9.11 -3.29
C SER A 424 11.56 9.10 -4.82
N ILE A 425 10.74 8.28 -5.50
CA ILE A 425 10.68 8.26 -6.97
C ILE A 425 10.16 9.58 -7.53
N ALA A 426 9.10 10.15 -6.96
CA ALA A 426 8.57 11.44 -7.39
C ALA A 426 9.60 12.57 -7.23
N HIS A 427 10.39 12.55 -6.14
CA HIS A 427 11.50 13.47 -5.93
C HIS A 427 12.58 13.29 -7.00
N SER A 428 13.01 12.06 -7.28
CA SER A 428 13.98 11.78 -8.34
C SER A 428 13.50 12.27 -9.71
N ILE A 429 12.23 12.02 -10.07
CA ILE A 429 11.62 12.51 -11.32
C ILE A 429 11.64 14.04 -11.37
N ALA A 430 11.30 14.72 -10.28
CA ALA A 430 11.39 16.17 -10.21
C ALA A 430 12.83 16.68 -10.45
N GLN A 431 13.85 16.00 -9.91
CA GLN A 431 15.26 16.35 -10.18
C GLN A 431 15.65 16.12 -11.65
N PHE A 432 15.15 15.06 -12.29
CA PHE A 432 15.37 14.81 -13.71
C PHE A 432 14.75 15.89 -14.59
N ILE A 433 13.53 16.34 -14.27
CA ILE A 433 12.85 17.43 -14.97
C ILE A 433 13.67 18.73 -14.84
N LYS A 434 14.13 19.08 -13.63
CA LYS A 434 14.97 20.26 -13.38
C LYS A 434 16.28 20.23 -14.18
N LYS A 435 16.94 19.07 -14.24
CA LYS A 435 18.19 18.90 -15.00
C LYS A 435 17.98 19.08 -16.50
N ALA A 436 16.92 18.49 -17.05
CA ALA A 436 16.58 18.62 -18.47
C ALA A 436 16.29 20.08 -18.87
N ASP A 437 15.67 20.85 -17.97
CA ASP A 437 15.39 22.27 -18.19
C ASP A 437 16.64 23.13 -18.19
N THR A 438 17.59 22.83 -17.30
CA THR A 438 18.86 23.55 -17.24
C THR A 438 19.68 23.29 -18.49
N ALA A 439 19.71 22.04 -18.97
CA ALA A 439 20.40 21.65 -20.19
C ALA A 439 19.75 22.22 -21.48
N SER A 440 18.47 22.61 -21.45
CA SER A 440 17.79 23.21 -22.60
C SER A 440 17.94 24.73 -22.69
N LYS A 441 18.53 25.37 -21.67
CA LYS A 441 18.78 26.82 -21.60
C LYS A 441 20.22 27.21 -21.92
N LEU A 442 21.12 26.23 -21.91
CA LEU A 442 22.49 26.31 -22.41
C LEU A 442 22.50 25.87 -23.87
#